data_AF-A0A7V3L3Z4-F1
#
_entry.id   AF-A0A7V3L3Z4-F1
#
_cell.length_a   1.000
_cell.length_b   1.000
_cell.length_c   1.000
_cell.angle_alpha   90.00
_cell.angle_beta   90.00
_cell.angle_gamma   90.00
#
_symmetry.space_group_name_H-M   'P 1'
#
loop_
_entity.id
_entity.type
_entity.pdbx_description
1 polymer ?
#
loop_
_entity_poly.entity_id
_entity_poly.type
_entity_poly.pdbx_seq_one_letter_code
_entity_poly.pdbx_strand_id
1 'polypeptide(L)'
;MNTAAPKKIKLLILLGCLVFSVATGATAEPGNITPTQREKLKSVAFNMRQKTQRIRDELIKARIELLRAYQSWDLDERKVKDTISRISKAQLALLNLHLENQFELRCILSASQFDELARQVVRQGGRGPRGFHHPHEEGPWDMPPDRMVLEAAGVSAEQARKILRLYDSPRKRELIERLRRYTGQLISLYSKFDLDRATARSLVEKIHDCQLELLNLSRERQEALRSILTRDQFEKMRDEIARRFPMPKPWRRPPRPGDRG
;
A
#
# COMPACT_ATOMS: atom_id res chain seq x y z
N MET A 1 -13.91 33.80 0.84
CA MET A 1 -14.03 32.34 0.56
C MET A 1 -12.97 31.63 1.40
N ASN A 2 -13.38 30.88 2.42
CA ASN A 2 -12.45 30.21 3.34
C ASN A 2 -11.82 28.98 2.68
N THR A 3 -10.57 29.09 2.28
CA THR A 3 -9.73 27.96 1.86
C THR A 3 -9.35 27.15 3.11
N ALA A 4 -10.14 26.13 3.42
CA ALA A 4 -9.81 25.17 4.46
C ALA A 4 -8.44 24.55 4.16
N ALA A 5 -7.52 24.64 5.13
CA ALA A 5 -6.19 24.05 5.04
C ALA A 5 -6.30 22.53 4.78
N PRO A 6 -5.46 21.95 3.89
CA PRO A 6 -5.51 20.54 3.59
C PRO A 6 -5.14 19.74 4.85
N LYS A 7 -6.10 18.96 5.35
CA LYS A 7 -5.90 18.00 6.44
C LYS A 7 -4.70 17.11 6.07
N LYS A 8 -3.69 17.06 6.92
CA LYS A 8 -2.48 16.24 6.74
C LYS A 8 -2.89 14.77 6.48
N ILE A 9 -2.79 14.34 5.22
CA ILE A 9 -3.14 13.00 4.76
C ILE A 9 -2.07 12.03 5.29
N LYS A 10 -2.45 11.19 6.24
CA LYS A 10 -1.58 10.15 6.82
C LYS A 10 -1.51 8.96 5.86
N LEU A 11 -0.38 8.86 5.17
CA LEU A 11 0.05 7.76 4.32
C LEU A 11 0.21 6.48 5.14
N LEU A 12 -0.74 5.54 5.07
CA LEU A 12 -0.61 4.21 5.66
C LEU A 12 -1.18 3.14 4.73
N ILE A 13 -0.29 2.21 4.40
CA ILE A 13 -0.43 1.12 3.45
C ILE A 13 -1.45 0.09 3.97
N LEU A 14 -2.16 -0.51 3.01
CA LEU A 14 -3.05 -1.66 3.12
C LEU A 14 -2.24 -2.93 3.52
N LEU A 15 -1.70 -2.91 4.73
CA LEU A 15 -1.05 -4.01 5.47
C LEU A 15 -0.86 -3.61 6.95
N GLY A 16 -1.56 -2.57 7.40
CA GLY A 16 -1.48 -2.01 8.75
C GLY A 16 -2.44 -2.62 9.76
N CYS A 17 -3.46 -3.37 9.33
CA CYS A 17 -4.51 -3.82 10.26
C CYS A 17 -4.25 -5.16 10.94
N LEU A 18 -3.16 -5.88 10.62
CA LEU A 18 -2.80 -7.13 11.30
C LEU A 18 -1.28 -7.27 11.55
N VAL A 19 -0.54 -6.16 11.58
CA VAL A 19 0.70 -6.15 12.37
C VAL A 19 0.23 -5.94 13.80
N PHE A 20 0.06 -7.06 14.51
CA PHE A 20 -0.18 -7.12 15.94
C PHE A 20 0.68 -6.08 16.67
N SER A 21 0.10 -4.93 17.01
CA SER A 21 0.61 -4.08 18.08
C SER A 21 0.30 -4.80 19.40
N VAL A 22 0.99 -5.91 19.65
CA VAL A 22 1.10 -6.52 21.00
C VAL A 22 1.89 -5.59 21.93
N ALA A 23 2.47 -4.51 21.40
CA ALA A 23 3.13 -3.48 22.17
C ALA A 23 2.10 -2.52 22.82
N THR A 24 1.90 -2.75 24.12
CA THR A 24 1.89 -1.74 25.21
C THR A 24 0.59 -1.05 25.63
N GLY A 25 -0.58 -1.31 25.03
CA GLY A 25 -1.78 -0.48 25.28
C GLY A 25 -2.93 -1.05 26.10
N ALA A 26 -3.17 -2.37 26.08
CA ALA A 26 -4.39 -2.94 26.66
C ALA A 26 -4.07 -4.19 27.48
N THR A 27 -4.33 -4.10 28.77
CA THR A 27 -4.02 -5.06 29.85
C THR A 27 -4.91 -6.31 29.89
N ALA A 28 -5.75 -6.53 28.88
CA ALA A 28 -6.55 -7.75 28.79
C ALA A 28 -5.77 -8.78 27.98
N GLU A 29 -4.86 -9.50 28.65
CA GLU A 29 -4.23 -10.67 28.04
C GLU A 29 -5.34 -11.62 27.54
N PRO A 30 -5.31 -12.04 26.26
CA PRO A 30 -6.19 -13.12 25.78
C PRO A 30 -6.02 -14.30 26.75
N GLY A 31 -7.13 -14.89 27.20
CA GLY A 31 -7.14 -15.76 28.38
C GLY A 31 -6.01 -16.79 28.45
N ASN A 32 -5.51 -17.04 29.68
CA ASN A 32 -4.56 -18.10 30.04
C ASN A 32 -3.43 -18.37 29.02
N ILE A 33 -2.78 -17.34 28.47
CA ILE A 33 -1.54 -17.53 27.69
C ILE A 33 -0.42 -17.95 28.65
N THR A 34 0.13 -19.15 28.43
CA THR A 34 1.24 -19.65 29.25
C THR A 34 2.51 -18.81 29.07
N PRO A 35 3.42 -18.77 30.07
CA PRO A 35 4.70 -18.07 29.94
C PRO A 35 5.50 -18.50 28.69
N THR A 36 5.47 -19.79 28.36
CA THR A 36 6.13 -20.34 27.17
C THR A 36 5.51 -19.84 25.86
N GLN A 37 4.17 -19.82 25.75
CA GLN A 37 3.48 -19.26 24.59
C GLN A 37 3.79 -17.77 24.43
N ARG A 38 3.79 -17.02 25.54
CA ARG A 38 4.13 -15.59 25.56
C ARG A 38 5.51 -15.32 24.98
N GLU A 39 6.51 -16.10 25.37
CA GLU A 39 7.87 -15.94 24.88
C GLU A 39 7.98 -16.26 23.38
N LYS A 40 7.30 -17.32 22.92
CA LYS A 40 7.20 -17.63 21.48
C LYS A 40 6.55 -16.50 20.69
N LEU A 41 5.43 -15.94 21.18
CA LEU A 41 4.74 -14.82 20.53
C LEU A 41 5.62 -13.58 20.44
N LYS A 42 6.38 -13.25 21.49
CA LYS A 42 7.34 -12.13 21.47
C LYS A 42 8.42 -12.33 20.41
N SER A 43 9.00 -13.54 20.35
CA SER A 43 10.03 -13.88 19.36
C SER A 43 9.51 -13.77 17.93
N VAL A 44 8.31 -14.33 17.65
CA VAL A 44 7.64 -14.21 16.35
C VAL A 44 7.37 -12.74 16.02
N ALA A 45 6.79 -11.97 16.94
CA ALA A 45 6.49 -10.56 16.71
C ALA A 45 7.75 -9.72 16.40
N PHE A 46 8.84 -9.97 17.12
CA PHE A 46 10.11 -9.30 16.89
C PHE A 46 10.69 -9.62 15.50
N ASN A 47 10.75 -10.90 15.13
CA ASN A 47 11.23 -11.36 13.84
C ASN A 47 10.39 -10.78 12.68
N MET A 48 9.05 -10.90 12.78
CA MET A 48 8.13 -10.40 11.77
C MET A 48 8.23 -8.88 11.61
N ARG A 49 8.41 -8.14 12.71
CA ARG A 49 8.62 -6.69 12.66
C ARG A 49 9.90 -6.32 11.90
N GLN A 50 11.00 -7.02 12.15
CA GLN A 50 12.26 -6.78 11.45
C GLN A 50 12.15 -7.10 9.95
N LYS A 51 11.62 -8.28 9.60
CA LYS A 51 11.38 -8.68 8.19
C LYS A 51 10.46 -7.67 7.49
N THR A 52 9.34 -7.32 8.11
CA THR A 52 8.37 -6.34 7.58
C THR A 52 9.03 -4.99 7.33
N GLN A 53 9.83 -4.49 8.27
CA GLN A 53 10.50 -3.20 8.10
C GLN A 53 11.47 -3.21 6.91
N ARG A 54 12.27 -4.27 6.74
CA ARG A 54 13.20 -4.39 5.60
C ARG A 54 12.46 -4.37 4.27
N ILE A 55 11.38 -5.15 4.14
CA ILE A 55 10.60 -5.21 2.90
C ILE A 55 9.90 -3.88 2.64
N ARG A 56 9.35 -3.22 3.68
CA ARG A 56 8.74 -1.88 3.55
C ARG A 56 9.74 -0.82 3.11
N ASP A 57 10.96 -0.83 3.66
CA ASP A 57 12.02 0.10 3.27
C ASP A 57 12.34 -0.05 1.77
N GLU A 58 12.47 -1.28 1.26
CA GLU A 58 12.70 -1.55 -0.17
C GLU A 58 11.49 -1.15 -1.03
N LEU A 59 10.27 -1.46 -0.60
CA LEU A 59 9.05 -1.06 -1.31
C LEU A 59 8.93 0.45 -1.44
N ILE A 60 9.19 1.19 -0.35
CA ILE A 60 9.18 2.66 -0.34
C ILE A 60 10.26 3.20 -1.29
N LYS A 61 11.47 2.67 -1.22
CA LYS A 61 12.58 3.08 -2.09
C LYS A 61 12.22 2.90 -3.57
N ALA A 62 11.75 1.71 -3.95
CA ALA A 62 11.37 1.43 -5.33
C ALA A 62 10.19 2.30 -5.81
N ARG A 63 9.21 2.59 -4.95
CA ARG A 63 8.11 3.53 -5.28
C ARG A 63 8.60 4.96 -5.51
N ILE A 64 9.55 5.45 -4.71
CA ILE A 64 10.14 6.77 -4.92
C ILE A 64 10.91 6.80 -6.24
N GLU A 65 11.64 5.73 -6.57
CA GLU A 65 12.35 5.60 -7.85
C GLU A 65 11.39 5.60 -9.05
N LEU A 66 10.28 4.86 -8.96
CA LEU A 66 9.25 4.84 -10.01
C LEU A 66 8.63 6.23 -10.20
N LEU A 67 8.28 6.89 -9.08
CA LEU A 67 7.73 8.23 -9.10
C LEU A 67 8.69 9.24 -9.73
N ARG A 68 10.00 9.15 -9.44
CA ARG A 68 11.03 9.97 -10.08
C ARG A 68 11.16 9.68 -11.57
N ALA A 69 11.08 8.41 -11.98
CA ALA A 69 11.08 8.04 -13.40
C ALA A 69 9.89 8.66 -14.13
N TYR A 70 8.69 8.63 -13.52
CA TYR A 70 7.49 9.26 -14.07
C TYR A 70 7.54 10.79 -14.13
N GLN A 71 8.43 11.45 -13.38
CA GLN A 71 8.64 12.90 -13.47
C GLN A 71 9.55 13.31 -14.65
N SER A 72 10.25 12.38 -15.29
CA SER A 72 11.08 12.64 -16.47
C SER A 72 10.24 12.70 -17.73
N TRP A 73 10.52 13.63 -18.64
CA TRP A 73 9.93 13.62 -19.98
C TRP A 73 10.35 12.34 -20.73
N ASP A 74 11.66 12.12 -20.82
CA ASP A 74 12.26 10.92 -21.42
C ASP A 74 12.06 9.74 -20.45
N LEU A 75 11.03 8.93 -20.72
CA LEU A 75 10.66 7.78 -19.90
C LEU A 75 11.56 6.59 -20.26
N ASP A 76 12.49 6.27 -19.35
CA ASP A 76 13.29 5.05 -19.47
C ASP A 76 12.43 3.82 -19.14
N GLU A 77 11.85 3.21 -20.18
CA GLU A 77 10.96 2.05 -20.05
C GLU A 77 11.61 0.87 -19.35
N ARG A 78 12.90 0.62 -19.62
CA ARG A 78 13.62 -0.51 -19.04
C ARG A 78 13.73 -0.32 -17.52
N LYS A 79 14.18 0.86 -17.10
CA LYS A 79 14.26 1.22 -15.69
C LYS A 79 12.91 1.19 -14.99
N VAL A 80 11.85 1.63 -15.66
CA VAL A 80 10.49 1.57 -15.12
C VAL A 80 10.04 0.12 -14.93
N LYS A 81 10.23 -0.76 -15.93
CA LYS A 81 9.90 -2.19 -15.83
C LYS A 81 10.69 -2.88 -14.71
N ASP A 82 11.99 -2.60 -14.60
CA ASP A 82 12.85 -3.11 -13.51
C ASP A 82 12.36 -2.64 -12.14
N THR A 83 11.94 -1.37 -12.03
CA THR A 83 11.42 -0.80 -10.78
C THR A 83 10.06 -1.40 -10.41
N ILE A 84 9.16 -1.59 -11.39
CA ILE A 84 7.87 -2.28 -11.20
C ILE A 84 8.10 -3.72 -10.71
N SER A 85 9.06 -4.44 -11.29
CA SER A 85 9.43 -5.79 -10.85
C SER A 85 9.86 -5.83 -9.38
N ARG A 86 10.66 -4.84 -8.94
CA ARG A 86 11.06 -4.72 -7.53
C ARG A 86 9.89 -4.41 -6.60
N ILE A 87 8.99 -3.49 -7.00
CA ILE A 87 7.76 -3.19 -6.24
C ILE A 87 6.91 -4.46 -6.10
N SER A 88 6.68 -5.14 -7.22
CA SER A 88 5.91 -6.39 -7.31
C SER A 88 6.49 -7.48 -6.37
N LYS A 89 7.81 -7.71 -6.44
CA LYS A 89 8.50 -8.66 -5.55
C LYS A 89 8.35 -8.31 -4.07
N ALA A 90 8.48 -7.04 -3.72
CA ALA A 90 8.32 -6.58 -2.34
C ALA A 90 6.88 -6.69 -1.83
N GLN A 91 5.88 -6.39 -2.68
CA GLN A 91 4.46 -6.57 -2.36
C GLN A 91 4.13 -8.05 -2.09
N LEU A 92 4.56 -8.95 -2.98
CA LEU A 92 4.39 -10.39 -2.80
C LEU A 92 5.08 -10.90 -1.53
N ALA A 93 6.30 -10.41 -1.25
CA ALA A 93 7.02 -10.75 -0.03
C ALA A 93 6.27 -10.32 1.24
N LEU A 94 5.62 -9.14 1.24
CA LEU A 94 4.77 -8.71 2.37
C LEU A 94 3.54 -9.60 2.55
N LEU A 95 2.86 -9.96 1.46
CA LEU A 95 1.69 -10.85 1.51
C LEU A 95 2.06 -12.22 2.06
N ASN A 96 3.16 -12.81 1.57
CA ASN A 96 3.68 -14.09 2.05
C ASN A 96 4.14 -14.03 3.51
N LEU A 97 4.83 -12.96 3.92
CA LEU A 97 5.24 -12.78 5.31
C LEU A 97 4.02 -12.68 6.24
N HIS A 98 2.95 -12.03 5.77
CA HIS A 98 1.72 -11.95 6.54
C HIS A 98 1.06 -13.32 6.69
N LEU A 99 1.02 -14.11 5.60
CA LEU A 99 0.52 -15.47 5.62
C LEU A 99 1.36 -16.38 6.55
N GLU A 100 2.69 -16.29 6.51
CA GLU A 100 3.61 -16.98 7.43
C GLU A 100 3.25 -16.66 8.90
N ASN A 101 3.09 -15.36 9.22
CA ASN A 101 2.70 -14.92 10.55
C ASN A 101 1.34 -15.50 10.99
N GLN A 102 0.37 -15.61 10.08
CA GLN A 102 -0.93 -16.23 10.39
C GLN A 102 -0.79 -17.71 10.78
N PHE A 103 0.12 -18.46 10.16
CA PHE A 103 0.39 -19.84 10.54
C PHE A 103 1.09 -19.96 11.88
N GLU A 104 2.14 -19.17 12.10
CA GLU A 104 2.90 -19.20 13.36
C GLU A 104 2.00 -18.93 14.57
N LEU A 105 1.09 -17.97 14.47
CA LEU A 105 0.12 -17.69 15.53
C LEU A 105 -0.76 -18.90 15.87
N ARG A 106 -1.19 -19.67 14.88
CA ARG A 106 -2.02 -20.88 15.06
C ARG A 106 -1.25 -22.06 15.60
N CYS A 107 0.05 -22.13 15.34
CA CYS A 107 0.93 -23.14 15.94
C CYS A 107 1.20 -22.88 17.42
N ILE A 108 1.12 -21.61 17.85
CA ILE A 108 1.39 -21.21 19.24
C ILE A 108 0.12 -21.20 20.10
N LEU A 109 -0.98 -20.71 19.56
CA LEU A 109 -2.24 -20.51 20.26
C LEU A 109 -3.17 -21.72 20.13
N SER A 110 -3.97 -21.99 21.16
CA SER A 110 -5.12 -22.88 21.01
C SER A 110 -6.22 -22.22 20.17
N ALA A 111 -7.18 -23.02 19.69
CA ALA A 111 -8.34 -22.52 18.95
C ALA A 111 -9.10 -21.43 19.73
N SER A 112 -9.39 -21.67 21.02
CA SER A 112 -10.10 -20.73 21.87
C SER A 112 -9.31 -19.44 22.12
N GLN A 113 -7.99 -19.53 22.30
CA GLN A 113 -7.11 -18.37 22.45
C GLN A 113 -7.06 -17.53 21.17
N PHE A 114 -6.97 -18.19 20.01
CA PHE A 114 -6.97 -17.52 18.72
C PHE A 114 -8.31 -16.81 18.46
N ASP A 115 -9.44 -17.47 18.76
CA ASP A 115 -10.76 -16.86 18.59
C ASP A 115 -10.95 -15.64 19.49
N GLU A 116 -10.48 -15.69 20.74
CA GLU A 116 -10.51 -14.53 21.62
C GLU A 116 -9.63 -13.40 21.10
N LEU A 117 -8.42 -13.72 20.63
CA LEU A 117 -7.53 -12.76 20.00
C LEU A 117 -8.17 -12.10 18.78
N ALA A 118 -8.80 -12.89 17.90
CA ALA A 118 -9.51 -12.39 16.73
C ALA A 118 -10.67 -11.46 17.12
N ARG A 119 -11.47 -11.84 18.13
CA ARG A 119 -12.53 -10.97 18.68
C ARG A 119 -11.97 -9.68 19.27
N GLN A 120 -10.85 -9.73 19.99
CA GLN A 120 -10.19 -8.54 20.54
C GLN A 120 -9.71 -7.60 19.45
N VAL A 121 -9.10 -8.12 18.37
CA VAL A 121 -8.68 -7.32 17.21
C VAL A 121 -9.88 -6.62 16.57
N VAL A 122 -11.01 -7.31 16.42
CA VAL A 122 -12.26 -6.71 15.90
C VAL A 122 -12.82 -5.64 16.85
N ARG A 123 -12.82 -5.89 18.17
CA ARG A 123 -13.31 -4.93 19.20
C ARG A 123 -12.45 -3.68 19.28
N GLN A 124 -11.12 -3.83 19.37
CA GLN A 124 -10.17 -2.72 19.39
C GLN A 124 -10.14 -1.98 18.04
N GLY A 125 -10.36 -2.72 16.96
CA GLY A 125 -10.60 -2.18 15.63
C GLY A 125 -12.03 -1.69 15.39
N GLY A 126 -12.82 -1.39 16.44
CA GLY A 126 -14.29 -1.16 16.52
C GLY A 126 -14.93 -0.14 15.57
N ARG A 127 -14.22 0.28 14.54
CA ARG A 127 -14.80 0.62 13.23
C ARG A 127 -14.20 -0.38 12.24
N GLY A 128 -14.77 -1.59 12.21
CA GLY A 128 -14.36 -2.66 11.28
C GLY A 128 -14.06 -2.05 9.91
N PRO A 129 -12.98 -2.45 9.26
CA PRO A 129 -12.03 -1.58 8.55
C PRO A 129 -12.68 -0.52 7.65
N ARG A 130 -13.24 0.53 8.27
CA ARG A 130 -13.72 1.76 7.61
C ARG A 130 -12.55 2.63 7.15
N GLY A 131 -11.33 2.14 7.41
CA GLY A 131 -10.05 2.61 6.93
C GLY A 131 -9.27 1.52 6.20
N PHE A 132 -9.93 0.56 5.52
CA PHE A 132 -9.43 0.11 4.22
C PHE A 132 -9.50 1.30 3.27
N HIS A 133 -8.80 2.38 3.62
CA HIS A 133 -8.48 3.43 2.71
C HIS A 133 -7.90 2.71 1.52
N HIS A 134 -8.52 2.95 0.36
CA HIS A 134 -7.98 2.53 -0.91
C HIS A 134 -6.48 2.70 -0.86
N PRO A 135 -5.70 1.75 -1.40
CA PRO A 135 -4.27 1.89 -1.42
C PRO A 135 -3.99 3.32 -1.86
N HIS A 136 -3.51 4.18 -0.95
CA HIS A 136 -3.03 5.53 -1.28
C HIS A 136 -1.70 5.40 -2.05
N GLU A 137 -1.58 4.31 -2.81
CA GLU A 137 -0.55 3.95 -3.75
C GLU A 137 -0.75 4.69 -5.05
N GLU A 138 -1.93 5.28 -5.28
CA GLU A 138 -2.09 6.26 -6.35
C GLU A 138 -1.26 7.49 -5.98
N GLY A 139 -0.06 7.56 -6.58
CA GLY A 139 0.75 8.76 -6.50
C GLY A 139 0.01 9.95 -7.12
N PRO A 140 0.52 11.18 -6.95
CA PRO A 140 -0.06 12.36 -7.60
C PRO A 140 -0.27 12.22 -9.11
N TRP A 141 0.47 11.30 -9.75
CA TRP A 141 0.43 10.99 -11.18
C TRP A 141 -0.59 9.92 -11.58
N ASP A 142 -1.11 9.15 -10.62
CA ASP A 142 -2.12 8.12 -10.84
C ASP A 142 -3.55 8.65 -10.67
N MET A 143 -3.68 9.85 -10.09
CA MET A 143 -4.92 10.60 -10.01
C MET A 143 -5.10 11.46 -11.28
N PRO A 144 -6.34 11.63 -11.76
CA PRO A 144 -6.60 12.54 -12.87
C PRO A 144 -6.18 13.95 -12.47
N PRO A 145 -5.40 14.67 -13.30
CA PRO A 145 -5.05 16.06 -13.04
C PRO A 145 -6.33 16.89 -13.03
N ASP A 146 -6.47 17.78 -12.05
CA ASP A 146 -7.61 18.69 -12.01
C ASP A 146 -7.52 19.76 -13.11
N ARG A 147 -8.64 20.45 -13.33
CA ARG A 147 -8.76 21.46 -14.39
C ARG A 147 -7.68 22.55 -14.29
N MET A 148 -7.36 23.00 -13.08
CA MET A 148 -6.37 24.07 -12.90
C MET A 148 -4.96 23.59 -13.25
N VAL A 149 -4.62 22.34 -12.94
CA VAL A 149 -3.33 21.73 -13.34
C VAL A 149 -3.20 21.72 -14.86
N LEU A 150 -4.26 21.31 -15.57
CA LEU A 150 -4.29 21.25 -17.03
C LEU A 150 -4.21 22.64 -17.68
N GLU A 151 -4.96 23.62 -17.15
CA GLU A 151 -4.93 25.01 -17.62
C GLU A 151 -3.55 25.66 -17.42
N ALA A 152 -2.94 25.48 -16.24
CA ALA A 152 -1.59 25.99 -15.96
C ALA A 152 -0.51 25.38 -16.88
N ALA A 153 -0.72 24.13 -17.30
CA ALA A 153 0.14 23.46 -18.27
C ALA A 153 -0.09 23.89 -19.72
N GLY A 154 -1.10 24.72 -20.00
CA GLY A 154 -1.44 25.15 -21.36
C GLY A 154 -2.01 24.00 -22.22
N VAL A 155 -2.71 23.05 -21.59
CA VAL A 155 -3.32 21.90 -22.27
C VAL A 155 -4.62 22.31 -22.95
N SER A 156 -4.80 21.98 -24.22
CA SER A 156 -6.02 22.30 -24.96
C SER A 156 -7.23 21.50 -24.44
N ALA A 157 -8.45 21.97 -24.69
CA ALA A 157 -9.66 21.25 -24.29
C ALA A 157 -9.75 19.83 -24.89
N GLU A 158 -9.23 19.64 -26.11
CA GLU A 158 -9.19 18.31 -26.73
C GLU A 158 -8.16 17.40 -26.06
N GLN A 159 -6.95 17.90 -25.79
CA GLN A 159 -5.93 17.14 -25.04
C GLN A 159 -6.44 16.80 -23.64
N ALA A 160 -7.07 17.73 -22.93
CA ALA A 160 -7.66 17.51 -21.61
C ALA A 160 -8.70 16.37 -21.64
N ARG A 161 -9.58 16.33 -22.64
CA ARG A 161 -10.52 15.21 -22.82
C ARG A 161 -9.79 13.87 -23.03
N LYS A 162 -8.72 13.84 -23.85
CA LYS A 162 -7.92 12.63 -24.07
C LYS A 162 -7.25 12.17 -22.77
N ILE A 163 -6.65 13.09 -22.01
CA ILE A 163 -6.00 12.80 -20.73
C ILE A 163 -7.01 12.23 -19.73
N LEU A 164 -8.16 12.88 -19.54
CA LEU A 164 -9.18 12.41 -18.58
C LEU A 164 -9.70 11.01 -18.92
N ARG A 165 -9.84 10.68 -20.22
CA ARG A 165 -10.21 9.32 -20.66
C ARG A 165 -9.16 8.26 -20.28
N LEU A 166 -7.87 8.61 -20.17
CA LEU A 166 -6.84 7.67 -19.70
C LEU A 166 -7.02 7.27 -18.22
N TYR A 167 -7.72 8.09 -17.42
CA TYR A 167 -7.98 7.83 -16.00
C TYR A 167 -9.31 7.12 -15.77
N ASP A 168 -10.30 7.28 -16.65
CA ASP A 168 -11.55 6.50 -16.65
C ASP A 168 -11.39 5.17 -17.40
N SER A 169 -10.62 4.25 -16.81
CA SER A 169 -10.43 2.90 -17.36
C SER A 169 -11.41 1.91 -16.71
N PRO A 170 -12.34 1.29 -17.47
CA PRO A 170 -13.19 0.20 -16.97
C PRO A 170 -12.36 -0.97 -16.43
N ARG A 171 -11.25 -1.29 -17.10
CA ARG A 171 -10.30 -2.34 -16.67
C ARG A 171 -9.68 -2.03 -15.31
N LYS A 172 -9.29 -0.78 -15.03
CA LYS A 172 -8.79 -0.36 -13.71
C LYS A 172 -9.87 -0.59 -12.63
N ARG A 173 -11.12 -0.21 -12.90
CA ARG A 173 -12.24 -0.40 -11.96
C ARG A 173 -12.47 -1.88 -11.65
N GLU A 174 -12.50 -2.72 -12.67
CA GLU A 174 -12.63 -4.18 -12.53
C GLU A 174 -11.51 -4.78 -11.68
N LEU A 175 -10.25 -4.41 -11.94
CA LEU A 175 -9.10 -4.87 -11.16
C LEU A 175 -9.20 -4.45 -9.69
N ILE A 176 -9.62 -3.22 -9.41
CA ILE A 176 -9.84 -2.73 -8.03
C ILE A 176 -10.95 -3.55 -7.34
N GLU A 177 -12.03 -3.86 -8.04
CA GLU A 177 -13.11 -4.69 -7.49
C GLU A 177 -12.67 -6.13 -7.22
N ARG A 178 -11.91 -6.75 -8.14
CA ARG A 178 -11.30 -8.07 -7.93
C ARG A 178 -10.35 -8.07 -6.74
N LEU A 179 -9.48 -7.06 -6.64
CA LEU A 179 -8.56 -6.89 -5.51
C LEU A 179 -9.31 -6.79 -4.18
N ARG A 180 -10.39 -5.98 -4.11
CA ARG A 180 -11.24 -5.88 -2.92
C ARG A 180 -11.88 -7.23 -2.56
N ARG A 181 -12.39 -7.95 -3.56
CA ARG A 181 -13.02 -9.27 -3.38
C ARG A 181 -12.04 -10.29 -2.81
N TYR A 182 -10.88 -10.47 -3.44
CA TYR A 182 -9.87 -11.44 -2.99
C TYR A 182 -9.31 -11.07 -1.62
N THR A 183 -9.09 -9.78 -1.35
CA THR A 183 -8.67 -9.30 -0.03
C THR A 183 -9.73 -9.62 1.04
N GLY A 184 -11.01 -9.37 0.76
CA GLY A 184 -12.11 -9.73 1.66
C GLY A 184 -12.19 -11.23 1.95
N GLN A 185 -12.03 -12.06 0.92
CA GLN A 185 -11.97 -13.52 1.07
C GLN A 185 -10.78 -13.95 1.94
N LEU A 186 -9.59 -13.37 1.72
CA LEU A 186 -8.40 -13.69 2.50
C LEU A 186 -8.55 -13.29 3.98
N ILE A 187 -9.13 -12.12 4.25
CA ILE A 187 -9.43 -11.68 5.62
C ILE A 187 -10.42 -12.62 6.31
N SER A 188 -11.49 -13.01 5.59
CA SER A 188 -12.47 -13.96 6.11
C SER A 188 -11.86 -15.34 6.37
N LEU A 189 -10.87 -15.74 5.58
CA LEU A 189 -10.12 -16.96 5.82
C LEU A 189 -9.22 -16.83 7.06
N TYR A 190 -8.54 -15.69 7.22
CA TYR A 190 -7.70 -15.41 8.39
C TYR A 190 -8.45 -15.28 9.71
N SER A 191 -9.77 -15.04 9.70
CA SER A 191 -10.56 -15.03 10.94
C SER A 191 -10.86 -16.42 11.49
N LYS A 192 -10.61 -17.50 10.74
CA LYS A 192 -10.86 -18.88 11.16
C LYS A 192 -9.61 -19.52 11.74
N PHE A 193 -9.72 -20.31 12.82
CA PHE A 193 -8.56 -21.02 13.39
C PHE A 193 -7.99 -22.03 12.39
N ASP A 194 -8.83 -22.88 11.81
CA ASP A 194 -8.42 -23.81 10.75
C ASP A 194 -8.23 -23.04 9.43
N LEU A 195 -6.97 -22.75 9.11
CA LEU A 195 -6.57 -21.95 7.96
C LEU A 195 -6.16 -22.87 6.81
N ASP A 196 -6.99 -22.90 5.78
CA ASP A 196 -6.66 -23.56 4.51
C ASP A 196 -5.46 -22.85 3.84
N ARG A 197 -4.31 -23.50 3.94
CA ARG A 197 -3.02 -23.05 3.39
C ARG A 197 -3.06 -22.85 1.88
N ALA A 198 -3.65 -23.80 1.17
CA ALA A 198 -3.67 -23.79 -0.29
C ALA A 198 -4.56 -22.65 -0.79
N THR A 199 -5.74 -22.51 -0.20
CA THR A 199 -6.67 -21.42 -0.54
C THR A 199 -6.07 -20.05 -0.20
N ALA A 200 -5.44 -19.90 0.97
CA ALA A 200 -4.79 -18.63 1.35
C ALA A 200 -3.68 -18.24 0.38
N ARG A 201 -2.84 -19.20 -0.04
CA ARG A 201 -1.77 -18.97 -1.01
C ARG A 201 -2.30 -18.56 -2.37
N SER A 202 -3.32 -19.26 -2.87
CA SER A 202 -3.99 -18.91 -4.13
C SER A 202 -4.58 -17.49 -4.09
N LEU A 203 -5.16 -17.09 -2.95
CA LEU A 203 -5.67 -15.72 -2.78
C LEU A 203 -4.55 -14.68 -2.75
N VAL A 204 -3.41 -14.97 -2.11
CA VAL A 204 -2.22 -14.10 -2.12
C VAL A 204 -1.71 -13.88 -3.54
N GLU A 205 -1.61 -14.94 -4.36
CA GLU A 205 -1.20 -14.86 -5.76
C GLU A 205 -2.18 -14.02 -6.58
N LYS A 206 -3.49 -14.25 -6.45
CA LYS A 206 -4.52 -13.45 -7.14
C LYS A 206 -4.51 -11.97 -6.76
N ILE A 207 -4.27 -11.66 -5.49
CA ILE A 207 -4.10 -10.27 -5.02
C ILE A 207 -2.86 -9.64 -5.66
N HIS A 208 -1.75 -10.37 -5.69
CA HIS A 208 -0.49 -9.92 -6.27
C HIS A 208 -0.61 -9.68 -7.79
N ASP A 209 -1.25 -10.58 -8.52
CA ASP A 209 -1.51 -10.42 -9.96
C ASP A 209 -2.29 -9.14 -10.24
N CYS A 210 -3.37 -8.87 -9.48
CA CYS A 210 -4.13 -7.63 -9.62
C CYS A 210 -3.28 -6.38 -9.34
N GLN A 211 -2.39 -6.44 -8.32
CA GLN A 211 -1.48 -5.33 -8.01
C GLN A 211 -0.48 -5.07 -9.15
N LEU A 212 0.07 -6.13 -9.73
CA LEU A 212 0.99 -6.04 -10.87
C LEU A 212 0.29 -5.48 -12.12
N GLU A 213 -0.91 -5.95 -12.42
CA GLU A 213 -1.71 -5.41 -13.53
C GLU A 213 -2.01 -3.91 -13.35
N LEU A 214 -2.33 -3.48 -12.13
CA LEU A 214 -2.55 -2.06 -11.84
C LEU A 214 -1.28 -1.21 -12.03
N LEU A 215 -0.09 -1.72 -11.66
CA LEU A 215 1.19 -1.05 -11.92
C LEU A 215 1.48 -0.93 -13.42
N ASN A 216 1.19 -1.98 -14.19
CA ASN A 216 1.36 -1.95 -15.64
C ASN A 216 0.39 -0.96 -16.32
N LEU A 217 -0.87 -0.89 -15.87
CA LEU A 217 -1.82 0.13 -16.36
C LEU A 217 -1.37 1.55 -16.04
N SER A 218 -0.73 1.78 -14.89
CA SER A 218 -0.13 3.07 -14.57
C SER A 218 1.01 3.41 -15.55
N ARG A 219 1.88 2.43 -15.87
CA ARG A 219 2.95 2.61 -16.86
C ARG A 219 2.40 2.97 -18.24
N GLU A 220 1.45 2.20 -18.75
CA GLU A 220 0.81 2.44 -20.05
C GLU A 220 0.16 3.83 -20.10
N ARG A 221 -0.47 4.26 -19.00
CA ARG A 221 -1.01 5.62 -18.88
C ARG A 221 0.09 6.68 -18.98
N GLN A 222 1.24 6.46 -18.36
CA GLN A 222 2.37 7.40 -18.41
C GLN A 222 2.96 7.52 -19.82
N GLU A 223 3.06 6.42 -20.56
CA GLU A 223 3.44 6.41 -21.97
C GLU A 223 2.43 7.19 -22.82
N ALA A 224 1.14 6.89 -22.67
CA ALA A 224 0.07 7.58 -23.40
C ALA A 224 0.01 9.08 -23.10
N LEU A 225 0.23 9.49 -21.84
CA LEU A 225 0.27 10.89 -21.43
C LEU A 225 1.34 11.69 -22.20
N ARG A 226 2.51 11.10 -22.42
CA ARG A 226 3.61 11.71 -23.18
C ARG A 226 3.34 11.79 -24.68
N SER A 227 2.51 10.89 -25.20
CA SER A 227 2.05 10.97 -26.61
C SER A 227 1.03 12.09 -26.86
N ILE A 228 0.32 12.52 -25.81
CA ILE A 228 -0.71 13.57 -25.91
C ILE A 228 -0.12 14.97 -25.71
N LEU A 229 0.82 15.10 -24.78
CA LEU A 229 1.39 16.38 -24.36
C LEU A 229 2.65 16.71 -25.16
N THR A 230 2.96 18.00 -25.30
CA THR A 230 4.33 18.41 -25.65
C THR A 230 5.23 18.34 -24.42
N ARG A 231 6.55 18.37 -24.64
CA ARG A 231 7.55 18.42 -23.55
C ARG A 231 7.28 19.58 -22.58
N ASP A 232 7.09 20.78 -23.11
CA ASP A 232 6.84 21.97 -22.31
C ASP A 232 5.54 21.87 -21.49
N GLN A 233 4.47 21.32 -22.08
CA GLN A 233 3.21 21.11 -21.37
C GLN A 233 3.39 20.09 -20.23
N PHE A 234 4.12 19.00 -20.47
CA PHE A 234 4.41 18.00 -19.46
C PHE A 234 5.24 18.56 -18.31
N GLU A 235 6.29 19.34 -18.59
CA GLU A 235 7.13 19.95 -17.56
C GLU A 235 6.35 20.95 -16.70
N LYS A 236 5.52 21.80 -17.31
CA LYS A 236 4.63 22.70 -16.56
C LYS A 236 3.64 21.94 -15.68
N MET A 237 3.04 20.88 -16.23
CA MET A 237 2.12 20.03 -15.47
C MET A 237 2.83 19.35 -14.28
N ARG A 238 4.05 18.84 -14.50
CA ARG A 238 4.89 18.26 -13.44
C ARG A 238 5.15 19.25 -12.31
N ASP A 239 5.53 20.47 -12.66
CA ASP A 239 5.87 21.49 -11.67
C ASP A 239 4.63 21.92 -10.87
N GLU A 240 3.47 22.03 -11.53
CA GLU A 240 2.21 22.34 -10.88
C GLU A 240 1.73 21.20 -9.95
N ILE A 241 1.88 19.94 -10.37
CA ILE A 241 1.61 18.77 -9.50
C ILE A 241 2.57 18.78 -8.31
N ALA A 242 3.88 18.99 -8.52
CA ALA A 242 4.89 19.02 -7.47
C ALA A 242 4.64 20.15 -6.46
N ARG A 243 4.13 21.29 -6.92
CA ARG A 243 3.75 22.43 -6.07
C ARG A 243 2.57 22.09 -5.14
N ARG A 244 1.57 21.36 -5.65
CA ARG A 244 0.37 20.96 -4.87
C ARG A 244 0.63 19.78 -3.96
N PHE A 245 1.43 18.84 -4.43
CA PHE A 245 1.76 17.61 -3.74
C PHE A 245 3.27 17.55 -3.52
N PRO A 246 3.81 18.39 -2.60
CA PRO A 246 5.23 18.37 -2.31
C PRO A 246 5.62 16.97 -1.89
N MET A 247 6.60 16.41 -2.60
CA MET A 247 7.13 15.09 -2.34
C MET A 247 7.43 14.97 -0.84
N PRO A 248 6.92 13.92 -0.16
CA PRO A 248 7.24 13.72 1.24
C PRO A 248 8.77 13.67 1.36
N LYS A 249 9.31 14.54 2.23
CA LYS A 249 10.74 14.50 2.56
C LYS A 249 11.09 13.05 2.89
N PRO A 250 12.24 12.52 2.42
CA PRO A 250 12.64 11.15 2.74
C PRO A 250 12.46 10.96 4.25
N TRP A 251 11.73 9.91 4.64
CA TRP A 251 11.38 9.65 6.03
C TRP A 251 12.66 9.74 6.86
N ARG A 252 12.85 10.87 7.55
CA ARG A 252 13.94 11.00 8.51
C ARG A 252 13.58 9.98 9.58
N ARG A 253 14.39 8.91 9.68
CA ARG A 253 14.26 7.98 10.81
C ARG A 253 14.24 8.86 12.06
N PRO A 254 13.20 8.75 12.92
CA PRO A 254 13.24 9.47 14.17
C PRO A 254 14.57 9.13 14.86
N PRO A 255 15.28 10.14 15.40
CA PRO A 255 16.58 9.92 16.02
C PRO A 255 16.46 8.80 17.04
N ARG A 256 17.41 7.86 17.03
CA ARG A 256 17.38 6.77 18.00
C ARG A 256 17.56 7.37 19.40
N PRO A 257 16.96 6.79 20.45
CA PRO A 257 17.33 7.15 21.82
C PRO A 257 18.85 6.99 21.97
N GLY A 258 19.58 8.10 22.15
CA GLY A 258 21.05 8.15 22.16
C GLY A 258 21.68 9.07 21.09
N ASP A 259 20.96 9.45 20.04
CA ASP A 259 21.46 10.36 18.98
C ASP A 259 21.36 11.86 19.37
N ARG A 260 20.90 12.16 20.60
CA ARG A 260 20.88 13.52 21.16
C ARG A 260 22.03 13.64 22.16
N GLY A 261 23.21 13.97 21.66
CA GLY A 261 24.31 14.52 22.46
C GLY A 261 24.01 15.95 22.88
#